data_AF-A0A1E4M4C1-F1
#
_entry.id   AF-A0A1E4M4C1-F1
#
_cell.length_a   1.000
_cell.length_b   1.000
_cell.length_c   1.000
_cell.angle_alpha   90.00
_cell.angle_beta   90.00
_cell.angle_gamma   90.00
#
_symmetry.space_group_name_H-M   'P 1'
#
loop_
_entity.id
_entity.type
_entity.pdbx_description
1 polymer ?
#
loop_
_entity_poly.entity_id
_entity_poly.type
_entity_poly.pdbx_seq_one_letter_code
_entity_poly.pdbx_strand_id
1 'polypeptide(L)'
;MTDFGTATTIGGRIQALRRARGMRTSKELADAIGGTMTVSIIENIELGRKSNLDVAQLLSIAMALQVPPSYVLAPMNRPDAPLDLPGLSPAFDGMTAIEFDSWLASLEDGAHSPTTLDGRTMRFELAALREWSVATAEIRRLTVMEELERAEGAGEYTRAASQRIEEARREADRLAAMLNAGGWTLPISEEREGKSA
;
A
#
# COMPACT_ATOMS: atom_id res chain seq x y z
N MET A 1 26.28 -2.01 -4.11
CA MET A 1 24.99 -2.44 -4.66
C MET A 1 24.49 -3.55 -3.75
N THR A 2 23.42 -3.32 -2.99
CA THR A 2 22.93 -4.31 -2.01
C THR A 2 22.50 -5.56 -2.74
N ASP A 3 23.07 -6.71 -2.37
CA ASP A 3 22.77 -8.00 -2.98
C ASP A 3 21.38 -8.47 -2.53
N PHE A 4 20.35 -7.89 -3.14
CA PHE A 4 18.97 -8.39 -3.04
C PHE A 4 18.82 -9.78 -3.70
N GLY A 5 19.83 -10.21 -4.47
CA GLY A 5 19.82 -11.37 -5.36
C GLY A 5 19.70 -12.73 -4.69
N THR A 6 20.22 -12.87 -3.47
CA THR A 6 20.52 -14.18 -2.86
C THR A 6 19.60 -14.57 -1.70
N ALA A 7 18.75 -13.67 -1.22
CA ALA A 7 17.88 -13.95 -0.08
C ALA A 7 16.67 -14.83 -0.46
N THR A 8 16.69 -16.09 -0.04
CA THR A 8 15.63 -17.09 -0.27
C THR A 8 14.74 -17.32 0.94
N THR A 9 14.80 -16.45 1.95
CA THR A 9 14.00 -16.54 3.18
C THR A 9 13.53 -15.15 3.59
N ILE A 10 12.42 -15.09 4.34
CA ILE A 10 11.92 -13.83 4.94
C ILE A 10 13.03 -13.16 5.76
N GLY A 11 13.73 -13.91 6.61
CA GLY A 11 14.82 -13.41 7.44
C GLY A 11 15.98 -12.82 6.61
N GLY A 12 16.38 -13.52 5.55
CA GLY A 12 17.38 -13.03 4.62
C GLY A 12 16.96 -11.75 3.91
N ARG A 13 15.68 -11.65 3.50
CA ARG A 13 15.13 -10.44 2.89
C ARG A 13 15.13 -9.26 3.85
N ILE A 14 14.68 -9.45 5.10
CA ILE A 14 14.73 -8.41 6.14
C ILE A 14 16.16 -7.93 6.37
N GLN A 15 17.12 -8.85 6.50
CA GLN A 15 18.52 -8.50 6.67
C GLN A 15 19.08 -7.71 5.48
N ALA A 16 18.77 -8.12 4.24
CA ALA A 16 19.20 -7.43 3.03
C ALA A 16 18.62 -6.01 2.95
N LEU A 17 17.30 -5.87 3.21
CA LEU A 17 16.61 -4.58 3.22
C LEU A 17 17.17 -3.66 4.31
N ARG A 18 17.41 -4.18 5.52
CA ARG A 18 18.03 -3.44 6.61
C ARG A 18 19.39 -2.88 6.21
N ARG A 19 20.26 -3.72 5.63
CA ARG A 19 21.57 -3.29 5.12
C ARG A 19 21.45 -2.26 4.00
N ALA A 20 20.45 -2.39 3.11
CA ALA A 20 20.19 -1.41 2.05
C ALA A 20 19.81 -0.03 2.61
N ARG A 21 19.17 0.02 3.79
CA ARG A 21 18.83 1.25 4.51
C ARG A 21 19.95 1.81 5.38
N GLY A 22 21.16 1.27 5.26
CA GLY A 22 22.33 1.69 6.03
C GLY A 22 22.35 1.19 7.48
N MET A 23 21.36 0.38 7.87
CA MET A 23 21.29 -0.19 9.22
C MET A 23 22.23 -1.40 9.33
N ARG A 24 23.26 -1.32 10.17
CA ARG A 24 24.32 -2.34 10.29
C ARG A 24 23.94 -3.45 11.25
N THR A 25 23.16 -3.14 12.28
CA THR A 25 22.78 -4.08 13.34
C THR A 25 21.28 -4.30 13.44
N SER A 26 20.85 -5.44 13.99
CA SER A 26 19.43 -5.71 14.31
C SER A 26 18.89 -4.74 15.37
N LYS A 27 19.78 -4.19 16.21
CA LYS A 27 19.44 -3.14 17.17
C LYS A 27 18.95 -1.88 16.48
N GLU A 28 19.62 -1.42 15.43
CA GLU A 28 19.19 -0.23 14.68
C GLU A 28 17.80 -0.40 14.07
N LEU A 29 17.44 -1.62 13.64
CA LEU A 29 16.08 -1.91 13.19
C LEU A 29 15.08 -1.94 14.36
N ALA A 30 15.44 -2.51 15.51
CA ALA A 30 14.60 -2.49 16.71
C ALA A 30 14.31 -1.05 17.18
N ASP A 31 15.34 -0.21 17.17
CA ASP A 31 15.27 1.20 17.54
C ASP A 31 14.38 1.97 16.54
N ALA A 32 14.50 1.70 15.23
CA ALA A 32 13.65 2.28 14.19
C ALA A 32 12.17 1.85 14.29
N ILE A 33 11.89 0.65 14.83
CA ILE A 33 10.52 0.16 15.06
C ILE A 33 9.87 0.85 16.28
N GLY A 34 10.65 1.31 17.26
CA GLY A 34 10.12 2.04 18.42
C GLY A 34 9.58 1.16 19.55
N GLY A 35 10.15 -0.04 19.75
CA GLY A 35 9.99 -0.82 20.99
C GLY A 35 8.91 -1.92 21.01
N THR A 36 8.13 -2.09 19.94
CA THR A 36 7.20 -3.23 19.81
C THR A 36 7.91 -4.56 19.53
N MET A 37 9.17 -4.50 19.09
CA MET A 37 10.00 -5.66 18.76
C MET A 37 11.36 -5.56 19.45
N THR A 38 11.75 -6.63 20.14
CA THR A 38 13.08 -6.71 20.76
C THR A 38 14.15 -7.08 19.74
N VAL A 39 15.41 -6.68 20.00
CA VAL A 39 16.57 -7.05 19.18
C VAL A 39 16.66 -8.56 18.97
N SER A 40 16.42 -9.35 20.04
CA SER A 40 16.46 -10.81 19.98
C SER A 40 15.41 -11.41 19.04
N ILE A 41 14.21 -10.82 18.98
CA ILE A 41 13.18 -11.28 18.02
C ILE A 41 13.67 -11.06 16.59
N ILE A 42 14.22 -9.89 16.29
CA ILE A 42 14.73 -9.56 14.94
C ILE A 42 15.88 -10.49 14.56
N GLU A 43 16.83 -10.72 15.47
CA GLU A 43 17.94 -11.66 15.23
C GLU A 43 17.44 -13.08 14.97
N ASN A 44 16.44 -13.55 15.71
CA ASN A 44 15.86 -14.87 15.49
C ASN A 44 15.15 -14.97 14.13
N ILE A 45 14.49 -13.91 13.68
CA ILE A 45 13.87 -13.84 12.35
C ILE A 45 14.96 -13.85 11.27
N GLU A 46 15.96 -12.97 11.35
CA GLU A 46 17.03 -12.86 10.34
C GLU A 46 17.84 -14.15 10.20
N LEU A 47 18.06 -14.87 11.30
CA LEU A 47 18.76 -16.16 11.33
C LEU A 47 17.86 -17.35 10.95
N GLY A 48 16.58 -17.12 10.64
CA GLY A 48 15.62 -18.18 10.30
C GLY A 48 15.23 -19.09 11.48
N ARG A 49 15.61 -18.73 12.71
CA ARG A 49 15.22 -19.44 13.95
C ARG A 49 13.75 -19.21 14.31
N LYS A 50 13.17 -18.09 13.83
CA LYS A 50 11.74 -17.79 13.88
C LYS A 50 11.23 -17.62 12.45
N SER A 51 10.53 -18.63 11.93
CA SER A 51 9.94 -18.61 10.59
C SER A 51 8.58 -17.90 10.54
N ASN A 52 7.84 -17.90 11.65
CA ASN A 52 6.49 -17.34 11.71
C ASN A 52 6.56 -15.88 12.14
N LEU A 53 6.15 -15.00 11.24
CA LEU A 53 6.01 -13.57 11.48
C LEU A 53 4.53 -13.28 11.72
N ASP A 54 4.18 -12.67 12.85
CA ASP A 54 2.81 -12.17 13.01
C ASP A 54 2.60 -10.90 12.16
N VAL A 55 1.34 -10.55 11.91
CA VAL A 55 0.99 -9.42 11.03
C VAL A 55 1.51 -8.10 11.59
N ALA A 56 1.48 -7.91 12.92
CA ALA A 56 1.96 -6.68 13.54
C ALA A 56 3.48 -6.53 13.34
N GLN A 57 4.25 -7.61 13.53
CA GLN A 57 5.69 -7.64 13.27
C GLN A 57 6.00 -7.37 11.80
N LEU A 58 5.27 -7.98 10.87
CA LEU A 58 5.44 -7.70 9.44
C LEU A 58 5.25 -6.22 9.12
N LEU A 59 4.16 -5.62 9.58
CA LEU A 59 3.85 -4.22 9.31
C LEU A 59 4.85 -3.27 9.97
N SER A 60 5.25 -3.54 11.23
CA SER A 60 6.27 -2.75 11.92
C SER A 60 7.62 -2.80 11.20
N ILE A 61 8.05 -3.99 10.76
CA ILE A 61 9.31 -4.15 10.01
C ILE A 61 9.23 -3.45 8.66
N ALA A 62 8.16 -3.67 7.89
CA ALA A 62 7.98 -3.05 6.58
C ALA A 62 7.99 -1.52 6.66
N MET A 63 7.31 -0.96 7.66
CA MET A 63 7.27 0.48 7.90
C MET A 63 8.64 1.04 8.30
N ALA A 64 9.34 0.40 9.25
CA ALA A 64 10.67 0.81 9.68
C ALA A 64 11.71 0.73 8.55
N LEU A 65 11.57 -0.24 7.64
CA LEU A 65 12.40 -0.40 6.45
C LEU A 65 11.92 0.46 5.26
N GLN A 66 10.79 1.16 5.39
CA GLN A 66 10.16 1.98 4.36
C GLN A 66 9.96 1.23 3.04
N VAL A 67 9.44 0.01 3.11
CA VAL A 67 9.14 -0.82 1.94
C VAL A 67 7.72 -1.39 2.00
N PRO A 68 7.08 -1.68 0.86
CA PRO A 68 5.84 -2.44 0.83
C PRO A 68 6.03 -3.83 1.46
N PRO A 69 5.01 -4.40 2.13
CA PRO A 69 5.08 -5.76 2.70
C PRO A 69 5.51 -6.83 1.69
N SER A 70 5.17 -6.67 0.41
CA SER A 70 5.55 -7.60 -0.68
C SER A 70 7.06 -7.80 -0.78
N TYR A 71 7.88 -6.77 -0.52
CA TYR A 71 9.35 -6.89 -0.52
C TYR A 71 9.90 -7.75 0.61
N VAL A 72 9.13 -7.95 1.68
CA VAL A 72 9.47 -8.85 2.79
C VAL A 72 8.96 -10.26 2.51
N LEU A 73 7.75 -10.36 1.96
CA LEU A 73 7.04 -11.62 1.75
C LEU A 73 7.50 -12.39 0.51
N ALA A 74 7.81 -11.72 -0.59
CA ALA A 74 8.11 -12.36 -1.87
C ALA A 74 9.51 -12.00 -2.39
N PRO A 75 10.11 -12.84 -3.24
CA PRO A 75 11.40 -12.56 -3.87
C PRO A 75 11.25 -11.54 -5.02
N MET A 76 10.89 -10.29 -4.71
CA MET A 76 10.60 -9.24 -5.71
C MET A 76 11.77 -8.90 -6.64
N ASN A 77 12.99 -9.31 -6.30
CA ASN A 77 14.16 -9.23 -7.17
C ASN A 77 14.15 -10.26 -8.33
N ARG A 78 13.25 -11.24 -8.27
CA ARG A 78 13.01 -12.27 -9.28
C ARG A 78 11.49 -12.38 -9.48
N PRO A 79 10.87 -11.45 -10.24
CA PRO A 79 9.41 -11.35 -10.32
C PRO A 79 8.72 -12.65 -10.77
N ASP A 80 9.37 -13.43 -11.64
CA ASP A 80 8.87 -14.70 -12.14
C ASP A 80 9.22 -15.91 -11.26
N ALA A 81 9.97 -15.71 -10.17
CA ALA A 81 10.28 -16.80 -9.24
C ALA A 81 9.03 -17.17 -8.42
N PRO A 82 8.84 -18.47 -8.12
CA PRO A 82 7.76 -18.89 -7.24
C PRO A 82 7.94 -18.31 -5.83
N LEU A 83 6.83 -18.18 -5.11
CA LEU A 83 6.86 -17.84 -3.69
C LEU A 83 7.68 -18.86 -2.90
N ASP A 84 8.53 -18.36 -2.00
CA ASP A 84 9.40 -19.13 -1.10
C ASP A 84 8.95 -19.00 0.37
N LEU A 85 7.65 -18.79 0.58
CA LEU A 85 7.02 -18.70 1.90
C LEU A 85 6.59 -20.09 2.39
N PRO A 86 7.10 -20.56 3.55
CA PRO A 86 6.70 -21.85 4.09
C PRO A 86 5.27 -21.80 4.65
N GLY A 87 4.56 -22.93 4.58
CA GLY A 87 3.24 -23.10 5.21
C GLY A 87 2.07 -22.47 4.45
N LEU A 88 2.28 -22.05 3.19
CA LEU A 88 1.19 -21.67 2.30
C LEU A 88 0.37 -22.90 1.88
N SER A 89 -0.91 -22.67 1.57
CA SER A 89 -1.78 -23.71 1.02
C SER A 89 -1.42 -23.98 -0.46
N PRO A 90 -1.84 -25.12 -1.02
CA PRO A 90 -1.62 -25.44 -2.44
C PRO A 90 -2.20 -24.41 -3.43
N ALA A 91 -3.07 -23.51 -2.98
CA ALA A 91 -3.61 -22.43 -3.81
C ALA A 91 -2.53 -21.42 -4.27
N PHE A 92 -1.36 -21.43 -3.63
CA PHE A 92 -0.21 -20.59 -3.98
C PHE A 92 0.85 -21.33 -4.81
N ASP A 93 0.64 -22.62 -5.11
CA ASP A 93 1.62 -23.42 -5.85
C ASP A 93 1.84 -22.84 -7.25
N GLY A 94 3.10 -22.55 -7.58
CA GLY A 94 3.48 -21.96 -8.86
C GLY A 94 3.18 -20.47 -9.00
N MET A 95 2.53 -19.84 -8.02
CA MET A 95 2.32 -18.38 -8.03
C MET A 95 3.67 -17.67 -7.94
N THR A 96 3.90 -16.79 -8.90
CA THR A 96 5.12 -15.99 -8.97
C THR A 96 5.07 -14.80 -8.01
N ALA A 97 6.22 -14.19 -7.72
CA ALA A 97 6.30 -13.01 -6.86
C ALA A 97 5.46 -11.84 -7.39
N ILE A 98 5.43 -11.62 -8.71
CA ILE A 98 4.66 -10.53 -9.33
C ILE A 98 3.15 -10.78 -9.30
N GLU A 99 2.73 -12.03 -9.51
CA GLU A 99 1.33 -12.43 -9.40
C GLU A 99 0.82 -12.32 -7.96
N PHE A 100 1.67 -12.67 -6.99
CA PHE A 100 1.39 -12.51 -5.57
C PHE A 100 1.24 -11.05 -5.17
N ASP A 101 2.15 -10.16 -5.61
CA ASP A 101 2.03 -8.72 -5.35
C ASP A 101 0.74 -8.16 -5.96
N SER A 102 0.43 -8.55 -7.20
CA SER A 102 -0.82 -8.16 -7.87
C SER A 102 -2.06 -8.67 -7.13
N TRP A 103 -2.04 -9.90 -6.64
CA TRP A 103 -3.11 -10.44 -5.80
C TRP A 103 -3.24 -9.67 -4.47
N LEU A 104 -2.14 -9.45 -3.76
CA LEU A 104 -2.10 -8.73 -2.48
C LEU A 104 -2.58 -7.28 -2.62
N ALA A 105 -2.20 -6.65 -3.73
CA ALA A 105 -2.64 -5.32 -4.12
C ALA A 105 -4.00 -5.32 -4.80
N SER A 106 -4.69 -6.46 -4.96
CA SER A 106 -5.99 -6.55 -5.65
C SER A 106 -6.00 -5.85 -7.03
N LEU A 107 -4.91 -5.97 -7.77
CA LEU A 107 -4.79 -5.49 -9.14
C LEU A 107 -5.38 -6.53 -10.12
N GLU A 108 -5.75 -6.08 -11.31
CA GLU A 108 -6.40 -6.91 -12.33
C GLU A 108 -5.49 -8.03 -12.85
N ASP A 109 -4.18 -7.79 -12.88
CA ASP A 109 -3.16 -8.71 -13.44
C ASP A 109 -2.71 -9.83 -12.48
N GLY A 110 -3.36 -9.99 -11.32
CA GLY A 110 -3.04 -11.07 -10.38
C GLY A 110 -3.56 -12.43 -10.83
N ALA A 111 -2.72 -13.48 -10.75
CA ALA A 111 -3.08 -14.87 -11.10
C ALA A 111 -4.34 -15.39 -10.41
N HIS A 112 -4.69 -14.83 -9.25
CA HIS A 112 -5.89 -15.18 -8.55
C HIS A 112 -7.06 -14.29 -9.00
N SER A 113 -7.82 -14.73 -10.00
CA SER A 113 -9.08 -14.07 -10.39
C SER A 113 -10.24 -14.55 -9.51
N PRO A 114 -11.12 -13.65 -9.00
CA PRO A 114 -12.28 -14.07 -8.23
C PRO A 114 -13.25 -14.90 -9.08
N THR A 115 -13.56 -16.11 -8.62
CA THR A 115 -14.51 -17.01 -9.29
C THR A 115 -15.96 -16.73 -8.90
N THR A 116 -16.18 -16.10 -7.75
CA THR A 116 -17.51 -15.77 -7.22
C THR A 116 -17.93 -14.35 -7.59
N LEU A 117 -19.26 -14.11 -7.61
CA LEU A 117 -19.81 -12.76 -7.79
C LEU A 117 -19.35 -11.85 -6.65
N ASP A 118 -19.47 -12.30 -5.39
CA ASP A 118 -19.06 -11.53 -4.22
C ASP A 118 -17.58 -11.12 -4.27
N GLY A 119 -16.70 -12.04 -4.68
CA GLY A 119 -15.28 -11.74 -4.83
C GLY A 119 -14.99 -10.72 -5.93
N ARG A 120 -15.76 -10.74 -7.04
CA ARG A 120 -15.68 -9.70 -8.08
C ARG A 120 -16.18 -8.35 -7.56
N THR A 121 -17.29 -8.34 -6.83
CA THR A 121 -17.85 -7.14 -6.20
C THR A 121 -16.85 -6.51 -5.24
N MET A 122 -16.25 -7.29 -4.33
CA MET A 122 -15.24 -6.78 -3.38
C MET A 122 -14.03 -6.16 -4.09
N ARG A 123 -13.57 -6.73 -5.21
CA ARG A 123 -12.48 -6.13 -5.99
C ARG A 123 -12.89 -4.82 -6.65
N PHE A 124 -14.09 -4.78 -7.22
CA PHE A 124 -14.63 -3.57 -7.83
C PHE A 124 -14.78 -2.44 -6.79
N GLU A 125 -15.31 -2.76 -5.60
CA GLU A 125 -15.41 -1.81 -4.49
C GLU A 125 -14.03 -1.31 -4.04
N LEU A 126 -13.03 -2.19 -3.92
CA LEU A 126 -11.68 -1.77 -3.54
C LEU A 126 -11.01 -0.90 -4.61
N ALA A 127 -11.24 -1.19 -5.89
CA ALA A 127 -10.77 -0.35 -6.99
C ALA A 127 -11.42 1.04 -6.95
N ALA A 128 -12.74 1.10 -6.79
CA ALA A 128 -13.49 2.34 -6.64
C ALA A 128 -13.06 3.16 -5.41
N LEU A 129 -12.76 2.51 -4.29
CA LEU A 129 -12.26 3.17 -3.09
C LEU A 129 -10.90 3.83 -3.32
N ARG A 130 -10.02 3.21 -4.12
CA ARG A 130 -8.72 3.79 -4.50
C ARG A 130 -8.90 4.98 -5.42
N GLU A 131 -9.76 4.85 -6.42
CA GLU A 131 -10.10 5.95 -7.33
C GLU A 131 -10.69 7.14 -6.56
N TRP A 132 -11.58 6.88 -5.60
CA TRP A 132 -12.13 7.90 -4.70
C TRP A 132 -11.05 8.60 -3.87
N SER A 133 -10.08 7.83 -3.35
CA SER A 133 -8.96 8.36 -2.58
C SER A 133 -8.06 9.27 -3.45
N VAL A 134 -7.80 8.87 -4.69
CA VAL A 134 -7.04 9.66 -5.68
C VAL A 134 -7.78 10.94 -6.02
N ALA A 135 -9.07 10.87 -6.36
CA ALA A 135 -9.89 12.05 -6.65
C ALA A 135 -9.91 13.02 -5.45
N THR A 136 -10.05 12.50 -4.23
CA THR A 136 -10.03 13.32 -3.01
C THR A 136 -8.66 13.97 -2.76
N ALA A 137 -7.56 13.27 -3.04
CA ALA A 137 -6.22 13.84 -2.95
C ALA A 137 -5.99 14.94 -4.00
N GLU A 138 -6.49 14.74 -5.22
CA GLU A 138 -6.40 15.72 -6.30
C GLU A 138 -7.19 16.99 -5.97
N ILE A 139 -8.40 16.88 -5.41
CA ILE A 139 -9.17 18.04 -4.92
C ILE A 139 -8.33 18.85 -3.92
N ARG A 140 -7.75 18.19 -2.90
CA ARG A 140 -6.90 18.89 -1.91
C ARG A 140 -5.71 19.59 -2.56
N ARG A 141 -5.04 18.92 -3.49
CA ARG A 141 -3.87 19.46 -4.20
C ARG A 141 -4.24 20.69 -5.04
N LEU A 142 -5.32 20.60 -5.82
CA LEU A 142 -5.76 21.66 -6.70
C LEU A 142 -6.30 22.87 -5.90
N THR A 143 -7.00 22.65 -4.79
CA THR A 143 -7.47 23.74 -3.92
C THR A 143 -6.28 24.57 -3.40
N VAL A 144 -5.23 23.93 -2.90
CA VAL A 144 -4.02 24.63 -2.44
C VAL A 144 -3.36 25.42 -3.58
N MET A 145 -3.27 24.84 -4.78
CA MET A 145 -2.73 25.56 -5.94
C MET A 145 -3.57 26.78 -6.33
N GLU A 146 -4.90 26.63 -6.37
CA GLU A 146 -5.81 27.71 -6.73
C GLU A 146 -5.75 28.87 -5.72
N GLU A 147 -5.64 28.57 -4.42
CA GLU A 147 -5.44 29.57 -3.36
C GLU A 147 -4.15 30.37 -3.54
N LEU A 148 -3.04 29.69 -3.87
CA LEU A 148 -1.75 30.34 -4.15
C LEU A 148 -1.83 31.24 -5.40
N GLU A 149 -2.38 30.74 -6.51
CA GLU A 149 -2.49 31.49 -7.76
C GLU A 149 -3.41 32.71 -7.63
N ARG A 150 -4.50 32.58 -6.85
CA ARG A 150 -5.40 33.68 -6.55
C ARG A 150 -4.70 34.78 -5.75
N ALA A 151 -3.81 34.41 -4.83
CA ALA A 151 -3.00 35.38 -4.08
C ALA A 151 -1.97 36.10 -4.99
N GLU A 152 -1.49 35.45 -6.04
CA GLU A 152 -0.52 36.01 -7.00
C GLU A 152 -1.17 36.79 -8.17
N GLY A 153 -2.50 36.75 -8.32
CA GLY A 153 -3.25 37.53 -9.33
C GLY A 153 -3.35 36.88 -10.72
N ALA A 154 -3.13 35.56 -10.84
CA ALA A 154 -3.15 34.83 -12.12
C ALA A 154 -4.57 34.34 -12.52
N GLY A 155 -5.44 35.26 -12.96
CA GLY A 155 -6.89 35.00 -13.10
C GLY A 155 -7.36 34.00 -14.18
N GLU A 156 -6.58 33.66 -15.21
CA GLU A 156 -6.97 32.68 -16.24
C GLU A 156 -6.73 31.23 -15.80
N TYR A 157 -5.60 30.98 -15.11
CA TYR A 157 -5.25 29.68 -14.53
C TYR A 157 -6.21 29.27 -13.40
N THR A 158 -6.68 30.25 -12.61
CA THR A 158 -7.68 30.03 -11.56
C THR A 158 -8.95 29.37 -12.12
N ARG A 159 -9.47 29.80 -13.28
CA ARG A 159 -10.70 29.20 -13.84
C ARG A 159 -10.50 27.74 -14.28
N ALA A 160 -9.36 27.44 -14.88
CA ALA A 160 -9.02 26.07 -15.30
C ALA A 160 -8.83 25.16 -14.07
N ALA A 161 -8.22 25.68 -13.00
CA ALA A 161 -8.11 24.97 -11.72
C ALA A 161 -9.48 24.71 -11.10
N SER A 162 -10.38 25.71 -11.05
CA SER A 162 -11.74 25.54 -10.53
C SER A 162 -12.51 24.45 -11.28
N GLN A 163 -12.43 24.44 -12.62
CA GLN A 163 -13.11 23.42 -13.43
C GLN A 163 -12.62 22.01 -13.11
N ARG A 164 -11.31 21.81 -12.98
CA ARG A 164 -10.72 20.52 -12.61
C ARG A 164 -11.09 20.09 -11.19
N ILE A 165 -11.20 21.04 -10.26
CA ILE A 165 -11.69 20.77 -8.89
C ILE A 165 -13.13 20.24 -8.96
N GLU A 166 -14.01 20.90 -9.72
CA GLU A 166 -15.41 20.47 -9.86
C GLU A 166 -15.55 19.11 -10.54
N GLU A 167 -14.73 18.81 -11.55
CA GLU A 167 -14.68 17.48 -12.18
C GLU A 167 -14.26 16.40 -11.18
N ALA A 168 -13.18 16.65 -10.43
CA ALA A 168 -12.69 15.72 -9.42
C ALA A 168 -13.70 15.52 -8.28
N ARG A 169 -14.44 16.58 -7.88
CA ARG A 169 -15.52 16.51 -6.89
C ARG A 169 -16.67 15.63 -7.36
N ARG A 170 -17.19 15.88 -8.57
CA ARG A 170 -18.26 15.06 -9.15
C ARG A 170 -17.88 13.58 -9.20
N GLU A 171 -16.63 13.30 -9.56
CA GLU A 171 -16.15 11.92 -9.61
C GLU A 171 -16.03 11.31 -8.21
N ALA A 172 -15.45 12.03 -7.25
CA ALA A 172 -15.40 11.58 -5.86
C ALA A 172 -16.80 11.33 -5.28
N ASP A 173 -17.78 12.19 -5.55
CA ASP A 173 -19.14 12.03 -5.05
C ASP A 173 -19.87 10.85 -5.71
N ARG A 174 -19.67 10.64 -7.03
CA ARG A 174 -20.19 9.48 -7.77
C ARG A 174 -19.68 8.18 -7.16
N LEU A 175 -18.37 8.09 -6.91
CA LEU A 175 -17.74 6.91 -6.31
C LEU A 175 -18.18 6.72 -4.86
N ALA A 176 -18.28 7.80 -4.07
CA ALA A 176 -18.77 7.75 -2.69
C ALA A 176 -20.21 7.24 -2.61
N ALA A 177 -21.11 7.74 -3.46
CA ALA A 177 -22.50 7.28 -3.51
C ALA A 177 -22.62 5.80 -3.87
N MET A 178 -21.83 5.35 -4.85
CA MET A 178 -21.76 3.94 -5.24
C MET A 178 -21.25 3.05 -4.10
N LEU A 179 -20.17 3.45 -3.42
CA LEU A 179 -19.61 2.71 -2.30
C LEU A 179 -20.54 2.72 -1.07
N ASN A 180 -21.20 3.84 -0.78
CA ASN A 180 -22.18 3.93 0.30
C ASN A 180 -23.38 3.00 0.06
N ALA A 181 -23.82 2.82 -1.19
CA ALA A 181 -24.83 1.82 -1.54
C ALA A 181 -24.37 0.37 -1.30
N GLY A 182 -23.06 0.12 -1.36
CA GLY A 182 -22.42 -1.14 -0.97
C GLY A 182 -22.16 -1.29 0.54
N GLY A 183 -22.52 -0.30 1.36
CA GLY A 183 -22.36 -0.33 2.83
C GLY A 183 -21.07 0.29 3.36
N TRP A 184 -20.28 0.97 2.52
CA TRP A 184 -19.16 1.79 2.96
C TRP A 184 -19.65 3.10 3.62
N THR A 185 -18.79 3.74 4.42
CA THR A 185 -19.10 5.03 5.05
C THR A 185 -18.13 6.09 4.56
N LEU A 186 -18.44 6.72 3.44
CA LEU A 186 -17.62 7.77 2.83
C LEU A 186 -18.37 9.11 2.79
N PRO A 187 -17.71 10.22 3.14
CA PRO A 187 -18.32 11.54 3.11
C PRO A 187 -18.49 12.03 1.67
N ILE A 188 -19.69 12.50 1.35
CA ILE A 188 -20.04 13.20 0.10
C ILE A 188 -19.76 14.70 0.30
N SER A 189 -19.41 15.42 -0.77
CA SER A 189 -19.03 16.84 -0.74
C SER A 189 -19.98 17.74 0.07
N GLU A 190 -21.31 17.56 -0.06
CA GLU A 190 -22.33 18.31 0.68
C GLU A 190 -22.21 18.17 2.21
N GLU A 191 -21.73 17.02 2.71
CA GLU A 191 -21.53 16.78 4.14
C GLU A 191 -20.21 17.33 4.68
N ARG A 192 -19.23 17.60 3.81
CA ARG A 192 -17.90 18.11 4.20
C ARG A 192 -17.92 19.61 4.47
N GLU A 193 -18.75 20.36 3.75
CA GLU A 193 -18.88 21.81 3.93
C GLU A 193 -19.64 22.18 5.21
N GLY A 194 -20.51 21.31 5.72
CA GLY A 194 -21.27 21.51 6.97
C GLY A 194 -20.51 21.26 8.27
N LYS A 195 -19.27 20.73 8.23
CA LYS A 195 -18.45 20.44 9.44
C LYS A 195 -17.34 21.46 9.70
N SER A 196 -17.22 22.51 8.88
CA SER A 196 -16.27 23.61 9.08
C SER A 196 -16.92 24.90 9.63
N ALA A 197 -18.09 24.79 10.27
CA ALA A 197 -18.77 25.90 10.96
C ALA A 197 -18.60 25.81 12.50
#